data_AF-A0A8J2WTL9-F1
#
_entry.id   AF-A0A8J2WTL9-F1
#
_cell.length_a   1.000
_cell.length_b   1.000
_cell.length_c   1.000
_cell.angle_alpha   90.00
_cell.angle_beta   90.00
_cell.angle_gamma   90.00
#
_symmetry.space_group_name_H-M   'P 1'
#
loop_
_entity.id
_entity.type
_entity.pdbx_description
1 polymer ?
#
loop_
_entity_poly.entity_id
_entity_poly.type
_entity_poly.pdbx_seq_one_letter_code
_entity_poly.pdbx_strand_id
1 'polypeptide(L)'
;MGASLKANNKCYYTAAVSSLVALWLILIAPTAEGSISCYTCSSRNGTDMSCEDPFHPAMSDYKIGCMVPKEGHVGKFPANFCVKVVGTVYGTREKLVIRTCTLENMENQCGEFKYEHESLAGCILTCQSDGCNSATHLMPIFATSSSFFLIYSAIILLVVKVVSPV
;
A
#
# COMPACT_ATOMS: atom_id res chain seq x y z
N MET A 1 27.11 -39.23 32.10
CA MET A 1 27.66 -38.24 31.16
C MET A 1 26.64 -37.65 30.15
N GLY A 2 25.33 -37.98 30.21
CA GLY A 2 24.34 -37.50 29.20
C GLY A 2 23.54 -36.22 29.53
N ALA A 3 23.53 -35.74 30.78
CA ALA A 3 22.70 -34.59 31.17
C ALA A 3 23.25 -33.22 30.70
N SER A 4 24.59 -33.09 30.60
CA SER A 4 25.26 -31.83 30.22
C SER A 4 25.09 -31.50 28.73
N LEU A 5 25.08 -32.51 27.85
CA LEU A 5 24.86 -32.33 26.41
C LEU A 5 23.41 -31.90 26.07
N LYS A 6 22.42 -32.39 26.82
CA LYS A 6 20.99 -32.07 26.59
C LYS A 6 20.63 -30.65 27.03
N ALA A 7 21.25 -30.15 28.11
CA ALA A 7 21.08 -28.77 28.58
C ALA A 7 21.69 -27.73 27.61
N ASN A 8 22.87 -28.02 27.07
CA ASN A 8 23.56 -27.13 26.11
C ASN A 8 22.78 -26.97 24.80
N ASN A 9 22.20 -28.05 24.29
CA ASN A 9 21.37 -27.99 23.08
C ASN A 9 20.09 -27.18 23.33
N LYS A 10 19.43 -27.35 24.49
CA LYS A 10 18.19 -26.63 24.82
C LYS A 10 18.39 -25.11 24.88
N CYS A 11 19.47 -24.65 25.51
CA CYS A 11 19.85 -23.23 25.55
C CYS A 11 20.23 -22.70 24.16
N TYR A 12 20.95 -23.49 23.35
CA TYR A 12 21.31 -23.13 21.98
C TYR A 12 20.07 -22.95 21.08
N TYR A 13 19.09 -23.86 21.18
CA TYR A 13 17.84 -23.76 20.41
C TYR A 13 16.98 -22.58 20.85
N THR A 14 16.83 -22.32 22.16
CA THR A 14 16.05 -21.16 22.63
C THR A 14 16.71 -19.84 22.22
N ALA A 15 18.04 -19.75 22.28
CA ALA A 15 18.77 -18.58 21.82
C ALA A 15 18.64 -18.39 20.29
N ALA A 16 18.75 -19.46 19.51
CA ALA A 16 18.61 -19.41 18.05
C ALA A 16 17.20 -18.96 17.61
N VAL A 17 16.14 -19.49 18.24
CA VAL A 17 14.75 -19.09 17.93
C VAL A 17 14.51 -17.63 18.33
N SER A 18 15.02 -17.20 19.49
CA SER A 18 14.90 -15.81 19.94
C SER A 18 15.60 -14.85 18.96
N SER A 19 16.79 -15.19 18.47
CA SER A 19 17.53 -14.40 17.48
C SER A 19 16.82 -14.35 16.12
N LEU A 20 16.21 -15.47 15.68
CA LEU A 20 15.44 -15.51 14.43
C LEU A 20 14.15 -14.68 14.51
N VAL A 21 13.46 -14.68 15.66
CA VAL A 21 12.28 -13.84 15.91
C VAL A 21 12.66 -12.36 15.93
N ALA A 22 13.77 -12.00 16.59
CA ALA A 22 14.28 -10.63 16.60
C ALA A 22 14.68 -10.15 15.19
N LEU A 23 15.35 -11.00 14.40
CA LEU A 23 15.72 -10.69 13.02
C LEU A 23 14.47 -10.55 12.13
N TRP A 24 13.46 -11.39 12.32
CA TRP A 24 12.19 -11.28 11.62
C TRP A 24 11.47 -9.97 11.96
N LEU A 25 11.38 -9.61 13.25
CA LEU A 25 10.81 -8.34 13.74
C LEU A 25 11.51 -7.11 13.13
N ILE A 26 12.82 -7.17 12.92
CA ILE A 26 13.58 -6.10 12.25
C ILE A 26 13.23 -6.02 10.75
N LEU A 27 13.02 -7.15 10.07
CA LEU A 27 12.64 -7.19 8.66
C LEU A 27 11.19 -6.72 8.40
N ILE A 28 10.28 -6.87 9.36
CA ILE A 28 8.90 -6.36 9.25
C ILE A 28 8.73 -4.96 9.83
N ALA A 29 9.78 -4.32 10.34
CA ALA A 29 9.70 -2.95 10.78
C ALA A 29 9.29 -2.07 9.59
N PRO A 30 8.16 -1.36 9.64
CA PRO A 30 7.75 -0.49 8.54
C PRO A 30 8.83 0.56 8.37
N THR A 31 9.48 0.57 7.21
CA THR A 31 10.35 1.69 6.84
C THR A 31 9.50 2.95 6.80
N ALA A 32 10.00 4.06 7.33
CA ALA A 32 9.36 5.35 7.11
C ALA A 32 9.35 5.60 5.60
N GLU A 33 8.22 5.32 4.96
CA GLU A 33 8.04 5.53 3.53
C GLU A 33 8.14 7.03 3.28
N GLY A 34 9.12 7.42 2.48
CA GLY A 34 9.15 8.76 1.90
C GLY A 34 7.86 9.00 1.12
N SER A 35 7.56 10.26 0.83
CA SER A 35 6.38 10.60 0.05
C SER A 35 6.31 9.80 -1.25
N ILE A 36 5.16 9.20 -1.54
CA ILE A 36 4.91 8.46 -2.78
C ILE A 36 5.02 9.39 -4.00
N SER A 37 5.34 8.82 -5.16
CA SER A 37 5.38 9.51 -6.45
C SER A 37 4.24 9.04 -7.34
N CYS A 38 3.46 9.94 -7.93
CA CYS A 38 2.30 9.57 -8.75
C CYS A 38 2.23 10.35 -10.05
N TYR A 39 1.45 9.87 -11.00
CA TYR A 39 1.02 10.70 -12.12
C TYR A 39 0.01 11.74 -11.64
N THR A 40 0.13 12.98 -12.10
CA THR A 40 -0.75 14.09 -11.73
C THR A 40 -1.27 14.81 -12.96
N CYS A 41 -2.56 14.76 -13.25
CA CYS A 41 -3.13 15.41 -14.43
C CYS A 41 -4.65 15.54 -14.28
N SER A 42 -5.27 16.38 -15.12
CA SER A 42 -6.72 16.52 -15.21
C SER A 42 -7.13 16.77 -16.65
N SER A 43 -7.96 15.88 -17.20
CA SER A 43 -8.59 16.05 -18.51
C SER A 43 -10.10 16.13 -18.35
N ARG A 44 -10.69 17.15 -18.98
CA ARG A 44 -12.13 17.34 -19.09
C ARG A 44 -12.49 17.25 -20.56
N ASN A 45 -13.25 16.23 -20.92
CA ASN A 45 -13.66 15.97 -22.29
C ASN A 45 -12.48 15.90 -23.29
N GLY A 46 -11.36 15.29 -22.87
CA GLY A 46 -10.18 15.10 -23.73
C GLY A 46 -9.29 16.34 -23.89
N THR A 47 -9.40 17.34 -23.02
CA THR A 47 -8.50 18.52 -23.05
C THR A 47 -7.04 18.17 -22.83
N ASP A 48 -6.76 17.05 -22.14
CA ASP A 48 -5.40 16.54 -21.94
C ASP A 48 -5.36 15.04 -22.30
N MET A 49 -4.91 14.77 -23.52
CA MET A 49 -4.81 13.40 -24.05
C MET A 49 -3.81 12.53 -23.29
N SER A 50 -2.78 13.12 -22.66
CA SER A 50 -1.83 12.36 -21.83
C SER A 50 -2.50 11.80 -20.58
N CYS A 51 -3.53 12.51 -20.08
CA CYS A 51 -4.33 12.09 -18.95
C CYS A 51 -5.46 11.13 -19.32
N GLU A 52 -5.75 10.88 -20.58
CA GLU A 52 -6.81 9.95 -20.95
C GLU A 52 -6.37 8.48 -20.83
N ASP A 53 -7.31 7.56 -21.02
CA ASP A 53 -7.03 6.13 -21.22
C ASP A 53 -7.23 5.77 -22.71
N PRO A 54 -6.37 4.92 -23.32
CA PRO A 54 -5.19 4.27 -22.74
C PRO A 54 -4.09 5.26 -22.30
N PHE A 55 -3.51 5.00 -21.13
CA PHE A 55 -2.56 5.91 -20.50
C PHE A 55 -1.16 5.82 -21.14
N HIS A 56 -0.55 6.97 -21.40
CA HIS A 56 0.79 7.08 -21.98
C HIS A 56 1.76 7.75 -20.99
N PRO A 57 2.49 6.96 -20.17
CA PRO A 57 3.39 7.48 -19.14
C PRO A 57 4.43 8.49 -19.62
N ALA A 58 4.95 8.31 -20.83
CA ALA A 58 6.02 9.14 -21.39
C ALA A 58 5.62 10.60 -21.64
N MET A 59 4.32 10.89 -21.75
CA MET A 59 3.81 12.24 -22.01
C MET A 59 3.00 12.80 -20.84
N SER A 60 3.01 12.11 -19.70
CA SER A 60 2.23 12.47 -18.52
C SER A 60 3.10 13.06 -17.43
N ASP A 61 2.55 13.98 -16.64
CA ASP A 61 3.26 14.57 -15.51
C ASP A 61 3.41 13.55 -14.38
N TYR A 62 4.67 13.21 -14.07
CA TYR A 62 5.03 12.32 -12.97
C TYR A 62 5.65 13.14 -11.83
N LYS A 63 4.93 13.23 -10.71
CA LYS A 63 5.34 14.05 -9.56
C LYS A 63 6.08 13.20 -8.54
N ILE A 64 7.38 13.40 -8.47
CA ILE A 64 8.27 12.74 -7.50
C ILE A 64 8.02 13.32 -6.10
N GLY A 65 7.83 12.46 -5.10
CA GLY A 65 7.70 12.88 -3.69
C GLY A 65 6.53 13.85 -3.46
N CYS A 66 5.31 13.40 -3.75
CA CYS A 66 4.11 14.21 -3.71
C CYS A 66 3.80 14.89 -2.37
N MET A 67 3.98 16.21 -2.31
CA MET A 67 3.49 17.02 -1.19
C MET A 67 2.11 17.61 -1.48
N VAL A 68 1.13 17.36 -0.61
CA VAL A 68 -0.28 17.78 -0.75
C VAL A 68 -0.78 18.54 0.50
N PRO A 69 -1.73 19.48 0.36
CA PRO A 69 -2.31 20.16 1.51
C PRO A 69 -3.18 19.22 2.36
N LYS A 70 -3.33 19.53 3.65
CA LYS A 70 -4.27 18.87 4.56
C LYS A 70 -5.26 19.89 5.10
N GLU A 71 -6.55 19.58 5.06
CA GLU A 71 -7.58 20.47 5.60
C GLU A 71 -7.30 20.80 7.09
N GLY A 72 -7.48 22.07 7.44
CA GLY A 72 -7.22 22.56 8.81
C GLY A 72 -5.75 22.66 9.22
N HIS A 73 -4.79 22.46 8.31
CA HIS A 73 -3.36 22.50 8.63
C HIS A 73 -2.60 23.42 7.67
N VAL A 74 -1.62 24.17 8.20
CA VAL A 74 -0.74 25.03 7.39
C VAL A 74 0.41 24.20 6.81
N GLY A 75 0.63 24.32 5.49
CA GLY A 75 1.74 23.66 4.80
C GLY A 75 1.29 22.49 3.92
N LYS A 76 2.26 21.66 3.52
CA LYS A 76 2.02 20.45 2.72
C LYS A 76 2.63 19.24 3.41
N PHE A 77 2.03 18.09 3.19
CA PHE A 77 2.34 16.82 3.85
C PHE A 77 2.65 15.75 2.81
N PRO A 78 3.51 14.77 3.14
CA PRO A 78 3.85 13.68 2.23
C PRO A 78 2.61 12.84 1.94
N ALA A 79 2.29 12.68 0.66
CA ALA A 79 1.20 11.81 0.21
C ALA A 79 1.57 10.34 0.41
N ASN A 80 0.54 9.53 0.69
CA ASN A 80 0.69 8.08 0.88
C ASN A 80 -0.01 7.28 -0.24
N PHE A 81 -0.89 7.93 -1.01
CA PHE A 81 -1.66 7.24 -2.04
C PHE A 81 -1.70 8.04 -3.35
N CYS A 82 -1.74 7.29 -4.45
CA CYS A 82 -2.13 7.79 -5.76
C CYS A 82 -3.62 7.49 -5.98
N VAL A 83 -4.35 8.47 -6.53
CA VAL A 83 -5.75 8.33 -6.93
C VAL A 83 -5.88 8.53 -8.44
N LYS A 84 -6.77 7.73 -9.04
CA LYS A 84 -7.32 7.94 -10.38
C LYS A 84 -8.84 8.06 -10.25
N VAL A 85 -9.38 9.17 -10.71
CA VAL A 85 -10.83 9.39 -10.88
C VAL A 85 -11.13 9.31 -12.37
N VAL A 86 -12.11 8.50 -12.73
CA VAL A 86 -12.63 8.45 -14.11
C VAL A 86 -14.15 8.43 -14.04
N GLY A 87 -14.81 9.32 -14.77
CA GLY A 87 -16.27 9.39 -14.72
C GLY A 87 -16.87 10.36 -15.71
N THR A 88 -18.18 10.52 -15.64
CA THR A 88 -18.96 11.47 -16.42
C THR A 88 -19.70 12.42 -15.48
N VAL A 89 -19.60 13.72 -15.74
CA VAL A 89 -20.32 14.75 -14.96
C VAL A 89 -21.83 14.63 -15.23
N TYR A 90 -22.64 14.60 -14.17
CA TYR A 90 -24.09 14.37 -14.30
C TYR A 90 -24.80 15.46 -15.14
N GLY A 91 -24.47 16.74 -14.91
CA GLY A 91 -25.12 17.87 -15.56
C GLY A 91 -24.70 18.10 -17.02
N THR A 92 -23.40 18.05 -17.30
CA THR A 92 -22.85 18.38 -18.63
C THR A 92 -22.58 17.16 -19.51
N ARG A 93 -22.55 15.96 -18.91
CA ARG A 93 -22.18 14.69 -19.54
C ARG A 93 -20.75 14.68 -20.10
N GLU A 94 -19.90 15.58 -19.63
CA GLU A 94 -18.48 15.60 -19.98
C GLU A 94 -17.73 14.47 -19.27
N LYS A 95 -16.83 13.81 -20.00
CA LYS A 95 -15.90 12.83 -19.44
C LYS A 95 -14.86 13.57 -18.59
N LEU A 96 -14.53 13.04 -17.42
CA LEU A 96 -13.50 13.56 -16.54
C LEU A 96 -12.51 12.44 -16.21
N VAL A 97 -11.21 12.71 -16.37
CA VAL A 97 -10.13 11.84 -15.90
C VAL A 97 -9.16 12.67 -15.08
N ILE A 98 -8.98 12.32 -13.81
CA ILE A 98 -8.07 13.02 -12.89
C ILE A 98 -7.13 12.00 -12.27
N ARG A 99 -5.84 12.33 -12.25
CA ARG A 99 -4.83 11.62 -11.48
C ARG A 99 -4.23 12.58 -10.47
N THR A 100 -4.17 12.16 -9.21
CA THR A 100 -3.64 13.03 -8.14
C THR A 100 -3.03 12.22 -7.01
N CYS A 101 -2.35 12.93 -6.12
CA CYS A 101 -1.81 12.42 -4.87
C CYS A 101 -2.75 12.76 -3.72
N THR A 102 -2.86 11.89 -2.72
CA THR A 102 -3.69 12.12 -1.52
C THR A 102 -3.02 11.59 -0.25
N LEU A 103 -3.42 12.15 0.88
CA LEU A 103 -3.00 11.71 2.22
C LEU A 103 -3.76 10.47 2.68
N GLU A 104 -5.02 10.35 2.26
CA GLU A 104 -5.98 9.38 2.77
C GLU A 104 -6.45 8.43 1.67
N ASN A 105 -6.71 7.18 2.04
CA ASN A 105 -7.27 6.20 1.12
C ASN A 105 -8.73 6.55 0.82
N MET A 106 -9.07 6.82 -0.44
CA MET A 106 -10.44 7.19 -0.85
C MET A 106 -11.36 5.98 -1.08
N GLU A 107 -10.85 4.77 -0.81
CA GLU A 107 -11.47 3.48 -1.11
C GLU A 107 -11.78 3.28 -2.60
N ASN A 108 -11.63 2.04 -3.08
CA ASN A 108 -11.96 1.72 -4.46
C ASN A 108 -13.46 1.57 -4.59
N GLN A 109 -14.12 2.52 -5.24
CA GLN A 109 -15.56 2.53 -5.41
C GLN A 109 -15.96 3.00 -6.81
N CYS A 110 -17.07 2.45 -7.30
CA CYS A 110 -17.69 2.84 -8.56
C CYS A 110 -19.18 3.10 -8.34
N GLY A 111 -19.72 4.08 -9.04
CA GLY A 111 -21.10 4.53 -8.91
C GLY A 111 -21.20 6.04 -8.99
N GLU A 112 -22.18 6.59 -8.29
CA GLU A 112 -22.37 8.04 -8.18
C GLU A 112 -21.65 8.57 -6.94
N PHE A 113 -20.82 9.58 -7.12
CA PHE A 113 -20.10 10.23 -6.02
C PHE A 113 -19.87 11.70 -6.33
N LYS A 114 -19.56 12.48 -5.28
CA LYS A 114 -19.09 13.85 -5.43
C LYS A 114 -17.57 13.87 -5.37
N TYR A 115 -16.96 14.54 -6.32
CA TYR A 115 -15.53 14.86 -6.30
C TYR A 115 -15.39 16.37 -6.38
N GLU A 116 -14.78 16.95 -5.34
CA GLU A 116 -14.77 18.40 -5.12
C GLU A 116 -16.19 19.01 -5.20
N HIS A 117 -16.50 19.73 -6.27
CA HIS A 117 -17.78 20.44 -6.47
C HIS A 117 -18.66 19.80 -7.56
N GLU A 118 -18.23 18.66 -8.12
CA GLU A 118 -18.89 18.00 -9.25
C GLU A 118 -19.50 16.67 -8.82
N SER A 119 -20.72 16.39 -9.28
CA SER A 119 -21.34 15.07 -9.16
C SER A 119 -20.98 14.22 -10.38
N LEU A 120 -20.31 13.09 -10.14
CA LEU A 120 -19.79 12.20 -11.16
C LEU A 120 -20.45 10.83 -11.07
N ALA A 121 -20.68 10.20 -12.23
CA ALA A 121 -20.92 8.76 -12.35
C ALA A 121 -19.66 8.11 -12.92
N GLY A 122 -18.98 7.27 -12.14
CA GLY A 122 -17.66 6.74 -12.50
C GLY A 122 -17.02 5.87 -11.44
N CYS A 123 -15.69 5.88 -11.36
CA CYS A 123 -14.90 5.18 -10.35
C CYS A 123 -13.82 6.08 -9.74
N ILE A 124 -13.56 5.88 -8.45
CA ILE A 124 -12.38 6.35 -7.72
C ILE A 124 -11.52 5.13 -7.43
N LEU A 125 -10.26 5.17 -7.86
CA LEU A 125 -9.29 4.08 -7.70
C LEU A 125 -8.08 4.62 -6.93
N THR A 126 -7.74 3.97 -5.82
CA THR A 126 -6.66 4.35 -4.90
C THR A 126 -5.64 3.24 -4.79
N CYS A 127 -4.36 3.59 -4.80
CA CYS A 127 -3.24 2.65 -4.67
C CYS A 127 -2.03 3.28 -3.97
N GLN A 128 -1.10 2.44 -3.49
CA GLN A 128 -0.04 2.83 -2.56
C GLN A 128 1.39 2.53 -3.06
N SER A 129 1.61 2.46 -4.37
CA SER A 129 2.96 2.31 -4.95
C SER A 129 3.25 3.36 -6.00
N ASP A 130 4.52 3.67 -6.20
CA ASP A 130 4.94 4.72 -7.15
C ASP A 130 4.35 4.49 -8.56
N GLY A 131 3.68 5.52 -9.08
CA GLY A 131 3.09 5.52 -10.43
C GLY A 131 1.92 4.54 -10.64
N CYS A 132 1.36 3.96 -9.58
CA CYS A 132 0.32 2.92 -9.68
C CYS A 132 -0.99 3.41 -10.34
N ASN A 133 -1.26 4.72 -10.31
CA ASN A 133 -2.44 5.32 -10.94
C ASN A 133 -2.35 5.46 -12.48
N SER A 134 -1.31 4.88 -13.09
CA SER A 134 -1.24 4.60 -14.53
C SER A 134 -2.14 3.44 -14.97
N ALA A 135 -2.38 2.48 -14.07
CA ALA A 135 -3.12 1.26 -14.39
C ALA A 135 -4.62 1.52 -14.58
N THR A 136 -5.24 0.69 -15.43
CA THR A 136 -6.68 0.74 -15.69
C THR A 136 -7.50 -0.02 -14.62
N HIS A 137 -6.90 -1.02 -13.95
CA HIS A 137 -7.50 -1.76 -12.85
C HIS A 137 -6.42 -2.25 -11.88
N LEU A 138 -6.68 -2.16 -10.57
CA LEU A 138 -5.82 -2.77 -9.55
C LEU A 138 -6.15 -4.26 -9.46
N MET A 139 -5.17 -5.12 -9.71
CA MET A 139 -5.21 -6.50 -9.21
C MET A 139 -5.00 -6.49 -7.70
N PRO A 140 -5.73 -7.30 -6.91
CA PRO A 140 -5.51 -7.39 -5.48
C PRO A 140 -4.15 -8.04 -5.22
N ILE A 141 -3.28 -7.33 -4.49
CA ILE A 141 -2.03 -7.90 -3.99
C ILE A 141 -2.39 -8.77 -2.79
N PHE A 142 -2.27 -10.09 -2.93
CA PHE A 142 -2.37 -11.04 -1.82
C PHE A 142 -1.25 -10.78 -0.82
N ALA A 143 -1.58 -10.14 0.31
CA ALA A 143 -0.68 -10.02 1.45
C ALA A 143 -1.16 -10.94 2.59
N THR A 144 -0.96 -12.25 2.46
CA THR A 144 -1.15 -13.19 3.57
C THR A 144 -0.07 -14.27 3.60
N SER A 145 1.20 -13.87 3.69
CA SER A 145 2.31 -14.82 3.96
C SER A 145 2.84 -14.73 5.39
N SER A 146 2.60 -13.62 6.09
CA SER A 146 3.17 -13.37 7.43
C SER A 146 2.58 -14.26 8.53
N SER A 147 1.32 -14.68 8.41
CA SER A 147 0.63 -15.48 9.45
C SER A 147 1.17 -16.91 9.56
N PHE A 148 1.68 -17.49 8.48
CA PHE A 148 2.19 -18.88 8.48
C PHE A 148 3.53 -19.03 9.21
N PHE A 149 4.39 -18.00 9.19
CA PHE A 149 5.69 -18.02 9.88
C PHE A 149 5.57 -17.98 11.41
N LEU A 150 4.61 -17.22 11.94
CA LEU A 150 4.35 -17.15 13.38
C LEU A 150 3.79 -18.47 13.93
N ILE A 151 2.90 -19.10 13.17
CA ILE A 151 2.32 -20.40 13.56
C ILE A 151 3.41 -21.48 13.54
N TYR A 152 4.26 -21.52 12.51
CA TYR A 152 5.36 -22.49 12.41
C TYR A 152 6.37 -22.36 13.56
N SER A 153 6.80 -21.13 13.88
CA SER A 153 7.74 -20.89 14.99
C SER A 153 7.16 -21.23 16.36
N ALA A 154 5.86 -20.96 16.60
CA ALA A 154 5.17 -21.36 17.82
C ALA A 154 5.06 -22.89 17.96
N ILE A 155 4.78 -23.61 16.86
CA ILE A 155 4.73 -25.08 16.85
C ILE A 155 6.11 -25.67 17.19
N ILE A 156 7.20 -25.14 16.62
CA ILE A 156 8.56 -25.60 16.93
C ILE A 156 8.90 -25.39 18.41
N LEU A 157 8.55 -24.24 19.00
CA LEU A 157 8.75 -23.99 20.44
C LEU A 157 7.94 -24.94 21.34
N LEU A 158 6.70 -25.26 20.96
CA LEU A 158 5.86 -26.22 21.68
C LEU A 158 6.44 -27.63 21.59
N VAL A 159 6.90 -28.07 20.41
CA VAL A 159 7.55 -29.38 20.22
C VAL A 159 8.82 -29.48 21.08
N VAL A 160 9.65 -28.44 21.14
CA VAL A 160 10.86 -28.42 22.00
C VAL A 160 10.51 -28.47 23.49
N LYS A 161 9.42 -27.83 23.93
CA LYS A 161 8.91 -27.93 25.31
C LYS A 161 8.37 -29.34 25.62
N VAL A 162 7.59 -29.93 24.71
CA VAL A 162 6.94 -31.24 24.89
C VAL A 162 7.94 -32.41 24.82
N VAL A 163 8.97 -32.33 23.97
CA VAL A 163 10.04 -33.34 23.87
C VAL A 163 11.04 -33.26 25.06
N SER A 164 10.90 -32.25 25.92
CA SER A 164 11.58 -32.17 27.21
C SER A 164 10.61 -32.21 28.39
N PRO A 165 9.89 -33.32 28.65
CA PRO A 165 9.33 -33.55 29.97
C PRO A 165 10.47 -34.12 30.82
N VAL A 166 11.06 -33.26 31.65
CA VAL A 166 12.10 -33.59 32.64
C VAL A 166 13.50 -33.86 32.06
#